data_AF-A0A7S0D2B6-F1
#
_entry.id   AF-A0A7S0D2B6-F1
#
_cell.length_a   1.000
_cell.length_b   1.000
_cell.length_c   1.000
_cell.angle_alpha   90.00
_cell.angle_beta   90.00
_cell.angle_gamma   90.00
#
_symmetry.space_group_name_H-M   'P 1'
#
loop_
_entity.id
_entity.type
_entity.pdbx_description
1 polymer ?
#
loop_
_entity_poly.entity_id
_entity_poly.type
_entity_poly.pdbx_seq_one_letter_code
_entity_poly.pdbx_strand_id
1 'polypeptide(L)'
;AHHPLAAASGTMGAGFSSSGGLEIPEETGSLLASFASPATRAHSDPLWASLLASCDDAPLASIDPRRLERALRPTCVALCRHNRKTSHLTTLLLHAARLLRAVRADQAETPTRAVNAVVFATALLKHLVEFGDDGAFAEV
;
A
#
# COMPACT_ATOMS: atom_id res chain seq x y z
N ALA A 1 -53.90 -9.96 42.75
CA ALA A 1 -52.50 -10.06 43.18
C ALA A 1 -51.70 -10.70 42.04
N HIS A 2 -51.00 -9.90 41.24
CA HIS A 2 -50.15 -10.35 40.15
C HIS A 2 -48.82 -9.58 40.24
N HIS A 3 -47.72 -10.31 40.47
CA HIS A 3 -46.36 -9.85 40.15
C HIS A 3 -46.18 -9.91 38.63
N PRO A 4 -45.37 -9.02 38.05
CA PRO A 4 -44.17 -9.53 37.38
C PRO A 4 -42.91 -8.67 37.50
N LEU A 5 -41.80 -9.42 37.46
CA LEU A 5 -40.43 -9.15 36.98
C LEU A 5 -39.75 -7.80 37.26
N ALA A 6 -38.69 -7.88 38.06
CA ALA A 6 -37.57 -6.95 38.02
C ALA A 6 -36.88 -7.02 36.65
N ALA A 7 -36.83 -5.89 35.93
CA ALA A 7 -35.95 -5.73 34.78
C ALA A 7 -34.54 -5.53 35.30
N ALA A 8 -33.71 -6.57 35.19
CA ALA A 8 -32.28 -6.48 35.42
C ALA A 8 -31.67 -5.53 34.38
N SER A 9 -31.11 -4.43 34.87
CA SER A 9 -30.17 -3.60 34.14
C SER A 9 -28.97 -4.45 33.77
N GLY A 10 -28.70 -4.56 32.47
CA GLY A 10 -27.60 -5.33 31.91
C GLY A 10 -26.98 -4.56 30.76
N THR A 11 -26.13 -3.60 31.11
CA THR A 11 -25.10 -3.03 30.25
C THR A 11 -24.16 -4.15 29.76
N MET A 12 -23.62 -3.96 28.55
CA MET A 12 -22.48 -4.65 27.91
C MET A 12 -22.80 -5.68 26.81
N GLY A 13 -22.71 -5.19 25.57
CA GLY A 13 -22.12 -5.87 24.42
C GLY A 13 -21.33 -4.81 23.65
N ALA A 14 -20.17 -4.39 24.16
CA ALA A 14 -18.87 -4.95 23.80
C ALA A 14 -18.56 -4.81 22.30
N GLY A 15 -17.96 -3.67 21.94
CA GLY A 15 -16.93 -3.60 20.91
C GLY A 15 -17.41 -3.64 19.46
N PHE A 16 -18.11 -2.61 19.00
CA PHE A 16 -17.87 -2.17 17.62
C PHE A 16 -16.44 -1.60 17.61
N SER A 17 -15.46 -2.45 17.28
CA SER A 17 -14.07 -2.00 17.13
C SER A 17 -14.04 -0.97 16.01
N SER A 18 -14.03 0.30 16.43
CA SER A 18 -13.67 1.45 15.63
C SER A 18 -12.44 1.10 14.79
N SER A 19 -12.63 1.04 13.47
CA SER A 19 -11.77 1.69 12.49
C SER A 19 -10.30 1.85 12.88
N GLY A 20 -9.59 0.75 13.15
CA GLY A 20 -8.12 0.74 13.11
C GLY A 20 -7.68 0.84 11.66
N GLY A 21 -7.84 2.02 11.07
CA GLY A 21 -7.23 2.34 9.77
C GLY A 21 -5.75 2.02 9.86
N LEU A 22 -5.19 1.38 8.85
CA LEU A 22 -3.75 1.33 8.73
C LEU A 22 -3.27 2.78 8.64
N GLU A 23 -2.69 3.30 9.71
CA GLU A 23 -2.08 4.62 9.69
C GLU A 23 -0.78 4.49 8.90
N ILE A 24 -0.79 4.96 7.66
CA ILE A 24 0.43 5.10 6.88
C ILE A 24 1.26 6.17 7.59
N PRO A 25 2.51 5.88 8.00
CA PRO A 25 3.39 6.88 8.59
C PRO A 25 3.49 8.11 7.68
N GLU A 26 3.50 9.31 8.25
CA GLU A 26 3.48 10.57 7.49
C GLU A 26 4.58 10.61 6.41
N GLU A 27 5.79 10.15 6.77
CA GLU A 27 6.92 10.03 5.85
C GLU A 27 6.61 9.10 4.66
N THR A 28 6.04 7.92 4.92
CA THR A 28 5.61 6.99 3.87
C THR A 28 4.49 7.61 3.02
N GLY A 29 3.56 8.35 3.63
CA GLY A 29 2.50 9.08 2.93
C GLY A 29 3.07 10.12 1.95
N SER A 30 4.09 10.87 2.36
CA SER A 30 4.76 11.85 1.51
C SER A 30 5.48 11.21 0.33
N LEU A 31 6.14 10.06 0.55
CA LEU A 31 6.80 9.29 -0.50
C LEU A 31 5.79 8.75 -1.51
N LEU A 32 4.65 8.24 -1.05
CA LEU A 32 3.57 7.76 -1.90
C LEU A 32 2.93 8.89 -2.73
N ALA A 33 2.72 10.07 -2.14
CA ALA A 33 2.20 11.23 -2.87
C ALA A 33 3.18 11.69 -3.96
N SER A 34 4.48 11.71 -3.63
CA SER A 34 5.56 12.03 -4.57
C SER A 34 5.66 11.02 -5.71
N PHE A 35 5.50 9.73 -5.39
CA PHE A 35 5.46 8.62 -6.34
C PHE A 35 4.29 8.70 -7.32
N ALA A 36 3.09 9.07 -6.86
CA ALA A 36 1.91 9.17 -7.69
C ALA A 36 1.77 10.54 -8.40
N SER A 37 2.72 11.46 -8.21
CA SER A 37 2.69 12.78 -8.82
C SER A 37 2.88 12.74 -10.35
N PRO A 38 2.38 13.75 -11.09
CA PRO A 38 2.58 13.85 -12.54
C PRO A 38 4.00 14.26 -12.94
N ALA A 39 4.87 14.57 -11.98
CA ALA A 39 6.26 14.99 -12.24
C ALA A 39 7.10 13.77 -12.66
N THR A 40 7.64 13.80 -13.87
CA THR A 40 8.53 12.75 -14.37
C THR A 40 9.82 12.71 -13.56
N ARG A 41 10.24 11.51 -13.17
CA ARG A 41 11.46 11.28 -12.40
C ARG A 41 12.45 10.40 -13.16
N ALA A 42 13.73 10.70 -12.99
CA ALA A 42 14.80 9.88 -13.57
C ALA A 42 14.90 8.52 -12.87
N HIS A 43 15.45 7.52 -13.56
CA HIS A 43 15.71 6.20 -12.97
C HIS A 43 16.66 6.25 -11.75
N SER A 44 17.53 7.26 -11.68
CA SER A 44 18.49 7.46 -10.58
C SER A 44 17.95 8.29 -9.41
N ASP A 45 16.68 8.69 -9.45
CA ASP A 45 16.06 9.48 -8.40
C ASP A 45 16.07 8.71 -7.04
N PRO A 46 16.48 9.32 -5.93
CA PRO A 46 16.53 8.65 -4.62
C PRO A 46 15.17 8.18 -4.14
N LEU A 47 14.06 8.74 -4.64
CA LEU A 47 12.70 8.34 -4.29
C LEU A 47 12.49 6.82 -4.37
N TRP A 48 13.06 6.17 -5.38
CA TRP A 48 12.86 4.72 -5.59
C TRP A 48 13.43 3.90 -4.44
N ALA A 49 14.61 4.29 -3.95
CA ALA A 49 15.23 3.64 -2.81
C ALA A 49 14.45 3.94 -1.52
N SER A 50 14.01 5.18 -1.33
CA SER A 50 13.22 5.60 -0.16
C SER A 50 11.87 4.87 -0.06
N LEU A 51 11.14 4.70 -1.17
CA LEU A 51 9.89 3.92 -1.21
C LEU A 51 10.09 2.45 -0.84
N LEU A 52 11.19 1.85 -1.28
CA LEU A 52 11.50 0.46 -0.95
C LEU A 52 12.02 0.33 0.49
N ALA A 53 12.72 1.36 1.01
CA ALA A 53 13.17 1.41 2.39
C ALA A 53 12.01 1.62 3.37
N SER A 54 10.98 2.40 3.01
CA SER A 54 9.77 2.54 3.85
C SER A 54 9.00 1.23 4.01
N CYS A 55 9.31 0.21 3.22
CA CYS A 55 8.79 -1.14 3.41
C CYS A 55 9.48 -1.88 4.58
N ASP A 56 10.54 -1.34 5.18
CA ASP A 56 11.23 -1.96 6.32
C ASP A 56 10.52 -1.68 7.65
N ASP A 57 9.87 -0.52 7.77
CA ASP A 57 9.32 -0.02 9.04
C ASP A 57 8.10 -0.81 9.53
N ALA A 58 7.40 -1.50 8.62
CA ALA A 58 6.31 -2.40 8.95
C ALA A 58 6.29 -3.59 7.97
N PRO A 59 6.12 -4.84 8.45
CA PRO A 59 5.94 -5.99 7.57
C PRO A 59 4.64 -5.86 6.78
N LEU A 60 4.70 -5.31 5.57
CA LEU A 60 3.54 -5.21 4.67
C LEU A 60 2.89 -6.58 4.45
N ALA A 61 3.68 -7.66 4.47
CA ALA A 61 3.21 -9.03 4.38
C ALA A 61 2.38 -9.50 5.58
N SER A 62 2.50 -8.89 6.76
CA SER A 62 1.69 -9.23 7.94
C SER A 62 0.42 -8.37 8.07
N ILE A 63 0.25 -7.37 7.20
CA ILE A 63 -0.94 -6.53 7.18
C ILE A 63 -2.06 -7.28 6.45
N ASP A 64 -3.29 -7.19 6.97
CA ASP A 64 -4.47 -7.69 6.26
C ASP A 64 -4.52 -7.12 4.83
N PRO A 65 -4.56 -7.96 3.78
CA PRO A 65 -4.49 -7.50 2.40
C PRO A 65 -5.58 -6.48 2.03
N ARG A 66 -6.79 -6.62 2.58
CA ARG A 66 -7.90 -5.69 2.29
C ARG A 66 -7.66 -4.33 2.93
N ARG A 67 -7.04 -4.28 4.12
CA ARG A 67 -6.62 -3.03 4.76
C ARG A 67 -5.51 -2.35 3.99
N LEU A 68 -4.50 -3.10 3.56
CA LEU A 68 -3.40 -2.57 2.74
C LEU A 68 -3.93 -1.99 1.42
N GLU A 69 -4.81 -2.72 0.73
CA GLU A 69 -5.45 -2.23 -0.50
C GLU A 69 -6.24 -0.94 -0.26
N ARG A 70 -7.02 -0.87 0.83
CA ARG A 70 -7.78 0.34 1.15
C ARG A 70 -6.86 1.53 1.41
N ALA A 71 -5.73 1.31 2.09
CA ALA A 71 -4.77 2.35 2.41
C ALA A 71 -4.01 2.85 1.17
N LEU A 72 -3.65 1.95 0.25
CA LEU A 72 -2.92 2.29 -0.98
C LEU A 72 -3.81 2.82 -2.11
N ARG A 73 -5.12 2.57 -2.07
CA ARG A 73 -6.07 2.95 -3.12
C ARG A 73 -5.93 4.40 -3.62
N PRO A 74 -5.82 5.45 -2.76
CA PRO A 74 -5.67 6.82 -3.25
C PRO A 74 -4.39 7.01 -4.10
N THR A 75 -3.28 6.45 -3.64
CA THR A 75 -2.00 6.46 -4.37
C THR A 75 -2.12 5.72 -5.69
N CYS A 76 -2.74 4.54 -5.69
CA CYS A 76 -2.92 3.75 -6.90
C CYS A 76 -3.77 4.47 -7.95
N VAL A 77 -4.88 5.09 -7.53
CA VAL A 77 -5.76 5.87 -8.43
C VAL A 77 -5.01 7.05 -9.04
N ALA A 78 -4.25 7.79 -8.22
CA ALA A 78 -3.44 8.91 -8.71
C ALA A 78 -2.33 8.43 -9.67
N LEU A 79 -1.66 7.32 -9.34
CA LEU A 79 -0.65 6.71 -10.20
C LEU A 79 -1.25 6.32 -11.56
N CYS A 80 -2.43 5.70 -11.60
CA CYS A 80 -3.07 5.28 -12.86
C CYS A 80 -3.25 6.44 -13.86
N ARG A 81 -3.59 7.64 -13.37
CA ARG A 81 -3.77 8.83 -14.21
C ARG A 81 -2.49 9.29 -14.92
N HIS A 82 -1.33 9.02 -14.34
CA HIS A 82 -0.06 9.59 -14.82
C HIS A 82 0.96 8.53 -15.26
N ASN A 83 0.75 7.26 -14.91
CA ASN A 83 1.73 6.19 -15.11
C ASN A 83 2.12 5.98 -16.58
N ARG A 84 1.20 6.20 -17.53
CA ARG A 84 1.52 6.15 -18.98
C ARG A 84 2.59 7.18 -19.37
N LYS A 85 2.55 8.37 -18.76
CA LYS A 85 3.51 9.46 -19.02
C LYS A 85 4.78 9.31 -18.19
N THR A 86 4.64 8.97 -16.91
CA THR A 86 5.76 9.00 -15.97
C THR A 86 6.55 7.70 -15.92
N SER A 87 5.96 6.57 -16.33
CA SER A 87 6.56 5.23 -16.21
C SER A 87 6.98 4.88 -14.78
N HIS A 88 6.40 5.53 -13.76
CA HIS A 88 6.81 5.37 -12.37
C HIS A 88 6.63 3.93 -11.86
N LEU A 89 5.54 3.25 -12.23
CA LEU A 89 5.35 1.84 -11.87
C LEU A 89 6.43 0.96 -12.48
N THR A 90 6.70 1.10 -13.78
CA THR A 90 7.73 0.32 -14.47
C THR A 90 9.10 0.55 -13.84
N THR A 91 9.44 1.79 -13.51
CA THR A 91 10.69 2.13 -12.85
C THR A 91 10.79 1.52 -11.45
N LEU A 92 9.72 1.59 -10.66
CA LEU A 92 9.67 0.96 -9.34
C LEU A 92 9.85 -0.55 -9.43
N LEU A 93 9.18 -1.22 -10.37
CA LEU A 93 9.29 -2.67 -10.60
C LEU A 93 10.72 -3.07 -10.98
N LEU A 94 11.43 -2.26 -11.76
CA LEU A 94 12.84 -2.48 -12.08
C LEU A 94 13.73 -2.40 -10.84
N HIS A 95 13.49 -1.43 -9.95
CA HIS A 95 14.22 -1.32 -8.68
C HIS A 95 13.91 -2.46 -7.72
N ALA A 96 12.64 -2.87 -7.61
CA ALA A 96 12.24 -4.04 -6.84
C ALA A 96 12.92 -5.32 -7.38
N ALA A 97 12.98 -5.49 -8.70
CA ALA A 97 13.69 -6.62 -9.31
C ALA A 97 15.20 -6.61 -9.02
N ARG A 98 15.85 -5.44 -8.99
CA ARG A 98 17.26 -5.30 -8.59
C ARG A 98 17.46 -5.68 -7.13
N LEU A 99 16.58 -5.22 -6.23
CA LEU A 99 16.58 -5.61 -4.82
C LEU A 99 16.48 -7.13 -4.66
N LEU A 100 15.54 -7.77 -5.36
CA LEU A 100 15.35 -9.23 -5.32
C LEU A 100 16.60 -9.99 -5.80
N ARG A 101 17.29 -9.49 -6.83
CA ARG A 101 18.54 -10.10 -7.31
C ARG A 101 19.67 -10.00 -6.30
N ALA A 102 19.81 -8.85 -5.64
CA ALA A 102 20.83 -8.64 -4.61
C ALA A 102 20.61 -9.57 -3.42
N VAL A 103 19.37 -9.62 -2.92
CA VAL A 103 18.94 -10.51 -1.86
C VAL A 103 19.21 -11.99 -2.17
N ARG A 104 18.91 -12.43 -3.41
CA ARG A 104 19.21 -13.80 -3.84
C ARG A 104 20.70 -14.13 -3.80
N ALA A 105 21.56 -13.15 -4.10
CA ALA A 105 23.01 -13.33 -4.10
C ALA A 105 23.59 -13.44 -2.69
N ASP A 106 22.97 -12.79 -1.70
CA ASP A 106 23.48 -12.68 -0.32
C ASP A 106 23.16 -13.90 0.58
N GLN A 107 22.14 -14.70 0.22
CA GLN A 107 21.75 -15.98 0.86
C GLN A 107 21.52 -15.99 2.39
N ALA A 108 21.50 -14.85 3.08
CA ALA A 108 21.25 -14.76 4.51
C ALA A 108 19.79 -14.35 4.82
N GLU A 109 19.13 -15.14 5.67
CA GLU A 109 17.81 -14.90 6.29
C GLU A 109 16.64 -14.56 5.33
N THR A 110 15.41 -14.53 5.87
CA THR A 110 14.23 -14.11 5.09
C THR A 110 14.32 -12.60 4.87
N PRO A 111 14.39 -12.13 3.62
CA PRO A 111 14.65 -10.74 3.31
C PRO A 111 13.34 -9.93 3.39
N THR A 112 12.96 -9.51 4.60
CA THR A 112 11.69 -8.80 4.88
C THR A 112 11.42 -7.67 3.89
N ARG A 113 12.43 -6.85 3.58
CA ARG A 113 12.34 -5.79 2.56
C ARG A 113 11.90 -6.31 1.19
N ALA A 114 12.51 -7.40 0.72
CA ALA A 114 12.18 -7.99 -0.57
C ALA A 114 10.76 -8.56 -0.58
N VAL A 115 10.35 -9.21 0.50
CA VAL A 115 8.97 -9.73 0.63
C VAL A 115 7.96 -8.57 0.60
N ASN A 116 8.21 -7.52 1.38
CA ASN A 116 7.32 -6.35 1.42
C ASN A 116 7.31 -5.58 0.11
N ALA A 117 8.45 -5.46 -0.58
CA ALA A 117 8.52 -4.85 -1.90
C ALA A 117 7.68 -5.63 -2.93
N VAL A 118 7.65 -6.97 -2.87
CA VAL A 118 6.78 -7.79 -3.72
C VAL A 118 5.31 -7.58 -3.38
N VAL A 119 4.94 -7.55 -2.11
CA VAL A 119 3.56 -7.28 -1.66
C VAL A 119 3.09 -5.91 -2.16
N PHE A 120 3.94 -4.88 -1.98
CA PHE A 120 3.67 -3.53 -2.44
C PHE A 120 3.51 -3.46 -3.96
N ALA A 121 4.46 -4.02 -4.73
CA ALA A 121 4.39 -4.08 -6.18
C ALA A 121 3.12 -4.81 -6.68
N THR A 122 2.74 -5.90 -6.02
CA THR A 122 1.55 -6.68 -6.38
C THR A 122 0.27 -5.87 -6.13
N ALA A 123 0.18 -5.13 -5.03
CA ALA A 123 -0.97 -4.27 -4.75
C ALA A 123 -1.11 -3.16 -5.81
N LEU A 124 0.00 -2.55 -6.23
CA LEU A 124 0.03 -1.54 -7.29
C LEU A 124 -0.37 -2.12 -8.65
N LEU A 125 0.16 -3.28 -9.02
CA LEU A 125 -0.17 -3.97 -10.27
C LEU A 125 -1.65 -4.34 -10.34
N LYS A 126 -2.19 -4.90 -9.25
CA LYS A 126 -3.62 -5.20 -9.14
C LYS A 126 -4.46 -3.95 -9.43
N HIS A 127 -4.16 -2.83 -8.77
CA HIS A 127 -4.93 -1.61 -8.96
C HIS A 127 -4.76 -1.00 -10.35
N LEU A 128 -3.60 -1.12 -10.98
CA LEU A 128 -3.43 -0.68 -12.37
C LEU A 128 -4.34 -1.47 -13.32
N VAL A 129 -4.50 -2.78 -13.09
CA VAL A 129 -5.41 -3.62 -13.89
C VAL A 129 -6.87 -3.26 -13.60
N GLU A 130 -7.23 -3.05 -12.33
CA GLU A 130 -8.60 -2.72 -11.92
C GLU A 130 -9.05 -1.33 -12.40
N PHE A 131 -8.17 -0.32 -12.35
CA PHE A 131 -8.51 1.09 -12.62
C PHE A 131 -7.87 1.65 -13.90
N GLY A 132 -7.17 0.82 -14.65
CA GLY A 132 -6.60 1.22 -15.94
C GLY A 132 -7.71 1.68 -16.90
N ASP A 133 -8.77 0.90 -17.03
CA ASP A 133 -9.83 1.15 -18.02
C ASP A 133 -10.97 2.08 -17.55
N ASP A 134 -11.03 2.43 -16.26
CA ASP A 134 -12.13 3.22 -15.65
C ASP A 134 -12.11 4.74 -16.01
N GLY A 135 -11.66 5.10 -17.21
CA GLY A 135 -11.69 6.46 -17.73
C GLY A 135 -10.45 7.31 -17.42
N ALA A 136 -9.42 6.75 -16.78
CA ALA A 136 -8.10 7.40 -16.67
C ALA A 136 -7.39 7.58 -18.03
N PHE A 137 -7.88 6.91 -19.07
CA PHE A 137 -7.41 7.01 -20.45
C PHE A 137 -8.37 7.80 -21.37
N ALA A 138 -9.46 8.35 -20.84
CA ALA A 138 -10.46 9.08 -21.62
C ALA A 138 -10.10 10.56 -21.88
N GLU A 139 -9.08 11.09 -21.19
CA GLU A 139 -8.50 12.41 -21.48
C GLU A 139 -7.06 12.24 -22.02
N VAL A 140 -6.96 11.91 -23.30
CA VAL A 140 -5.78 12.23 -24.14
C VAL A 140 -6.26 12.81 -25.45
#